data_AF-X1NV02-F1
#
_entry.id   AF-X1NV02-F1
#
_cell.length_a   1.000
_cell.length_b   1.000
_cell.length_c   1.000
_cell.angle_alpha   90.00
_cell.angle_beta   90.00
_cell.angle_gamma   90.00
#
_symmetry.space_group_name_H-M   'P 1'
#
loop_
_entity.id
_entity.type
_entity.pdbx_description
1 polymer ?
#
loop_
_entity_poly.entity_id
_entity_poly.type
_entity_poly.pdbx_seq_one_letter_code
_entity_poly.pdbx_strand_id
1 'polypeptide(L)'
;MAPDDIGTISYTGGPTNRPQGVTLSHHNLVSEAIISADGFQQTDKDNVMLFALPMYHMFGLGSALLTSVYKGSTVVIVSGTGRSITSFLETIERERGTIILLELLYNLSRQSGAT
;
A
#
# COMPACT_ATOMS: atom_id res chain seq x y z
N MET A 1 -18.30 10.55 14.77
CA MET A 1 -17.03 9.95 15.21
C MET A 1 -16.07 11.09 15.46
N ALA A 2 -15.44 11.11 16.63
CA ALA A 2 -14.39 12.08 16.95
C ALA A 2 -13.04 11.63 16.35
N PRO A 3 -12.10 12.55 16.07
CA PRO A 3 -10.78 12.21 15.53
C PRO A 3 -9.98 11.21 16.41
N ASP A 4 -10.18 11.27 17.72
CA ASP A 4 -9.50 10.41 18.69
C ASP A 4 -10.22 9.08 18.96
N ASP A 5 -11.41 8.88 18.38
CA ASP A 5 -12.07 7.58 18.43
C ASP A 5 -11.21 6.53 17.71
N ILE A 6 -11.22 5.30 18.22
CA ILE A 6 -10.50 4.17 17.63
C ILE A 6 -11.08 3.90 16.23
N GLY A 7 -10.21 3.97 15.22
CA GLY A 7 -10.57 3.66 13.83
C GLY A 7 -10.23 2.22 13.46
N THR A 8 -9.09 1.70 13.90
CA THR A 8 -8.68 0.30 13.62
C THR A 8 -7.70 -0.24 14.67
N ILE A 9 -7.52 -1.56 14.65
CA ILE A 9 -6.47 -2.27 15.40
C ILE A 9 -5.62 -3.04 14.40
N SER A 10 -4.34 -2.69 14.29
CA SER A 10 -3.38 -3.41 13.45
C SER A 10 -2.57 -4.38 14.29
N TYR A 11 -2.42 -5.62 13.83
CA TYR A 11 -1.60 -6.62 14.52
C TYR A 11 -0.19 -6.68 13.92
N THR A 12 0.82 -6.71 14.79
CA THR A 12 2.23 -6.83 14.39
C THR A 12 2.89 -8.02 15.08
N GLY A 13 3.98 -8.51 14.49
CA GLY A 13 4.80 -9.56 15.10
C GLY A 13 5.45 -9.06 16.39
N GLY A 14 5.06 -9.63 17.53
CA GLY A 14 5.67 -9.31 18.82
C GLY A 14 6.91 -10.18 19.11
N PRO A 15 7.84 -9.71 19.96
CA PRO A 15 9.08 -10.44 20.30
C PRO A 15 8.84 -11.78 21.01
N THR A 16 7.63 -12.01 21.52
CA THR A 16 7.23 -13.21 22.26
C THR A 16 6.49 -14.24 21.41
N ASN A 17 6.54 -14.15 20.07
CA ASN A 17 5.69 -14.91 19.13
C ASN A 17 4.18 -14.74 19.38
N ARG A 18 3.80 -13.69 20.11
CA ARG A 18 2.40 -13.29 20.32
C ARG A 18 2.15 -12.00 19.55
N PRO A 19 1.18 -11.98 18.62
CA PRO A 19 0.81 -10.75 17.93
C PRO A 19 0.38 -9.67 18.93
N GLN A 20 0.90 -8.45 18.74
CA GLN A 20 0.51 -7.28 19.53
C GLN A 20 -0.42 -6.41 18.70
N GLY A 21 -1.55 -6.00 19.31
CA GLY A 21 -2.50 -5.09 18.67
C GLY A 21 -2.09 -3.64 18.92
N VAL A 22 -1.99 -2.86 17.85
CA VAL A 22 -1.76 -1.42 17.88
C VAL A 22 -3.08 -0.74 17.54
N THR A 23 -3.65 -0.01 18.49
CA THR A 23 -4.84 0.81 18.30
C THR A 23 -4.48 2.10 17.57
N LEU A 24 -5.19 2.39 16.48
CA LEU A 24 -5.01 3.60 15.69
C LEU A 24 -6.32 4.39 15.67
N SER A 25 -6.24 5.68 15.99
CA SER A 25 -7.39 6.58 15.89
C SER A 25 -7.65 7.01 14.44
N HIS A 26 -8.81 7.62 14.19
CA HIS A 26 -9.09 8.25 12.89
C HIS A 26 -8.04 9.29 12.52
N HIS A 27 -7.59 10.09 13.49
CA HIS A 27 -6.52 11.07 13.29
C HIS A 27 -5.20 10.40 12.86
N ASN A 28 -4.83 9.25 13.42
CA ASN A 28 -3.63 8.53 12.98
C ASN A 28 -3.74 8.08 11.52
N LEU A 29 -4.90 7.56 11.12
CA LEU A 29 -5.14 7.07 9.75
C LEU A 29 -5.07 8.19 8.70
N VAL A 30 -5.65 9.36 9.01
CA VAL A 30 -5.57 10.52 8.12
C VAL A 30 -4.14 11.07 8.06
N SER A 31 -3.45 11.13 9.21
CA SER A 31 -2.06 11.59 9.26
C SER A 31 -1.15 10.70 8.41
N GLU A 32 -1.32 9.38 8.49
CA GLU A 32 -0.58 8.40 7.68
C GLU A 32 -0.78 8.64 6.18
N ALA A 33 -2.01 8.90 5.74
CA ALA A 33 -2.32 9.17 4.35
C ALA A 33 -1.65 10.46 3.83
N ILE A 34 -1.65 11.52 4.66
CA ILE A 34 -0.99 12.80 4.34
C ILE A 34 0.52 12.60 4.24
N ILE A 35 1.13 12.01 5.27
CA ILE A 35 2.57 11.76 5.34
C ILE A 35 3.02 10.85 4.19
N SER A 36 2.24 9.82 3.85
CA SER A 36 2.54 8.93 2.73
C SER A 36 2.47 9.66 1.39
N ALA A 37 1.44 10.48 1.16
CA ALA A 37 1.34 11.27 -0.07
C ALA A 37 2.55 12.20 -0.25
N ASP A 38 2.96 12.89 0.81
CA ASP A 38 4.12 13.76 0.82
C ASP A 38 5.43 12.96 0.62
N GLY A 39 5.55 11.81 1.29
CA GLY A 39 6.70 10.91 1.17
C GLY A 39 6.86 10.33 -0.24
N PHE A 40 5.76 10.05 -0.92
CA PHE A 40 5.76 9.64 -2.33
C PHE A 40 5.95 10.80 -3.30
N GLN A 41 5.95 12.04 -2.80
CA GLN A 41 5.92 13.26 -3.62
C GLN A 41 4.76 13.25 -4.62
N GLN A 42 3.61 12.72 -4.20
CA GLN A 42 2.49 12.43 -5.08
C GLN A 42 1.87 13.72 -5.65
N THR A 43 1.92 13.86 -6.97
CA THR A 43 1.34 14.98 -7.71
C THR A 43 -0.02 14.60 -8.30
N ASP A 44 -0.73 15.56 -8.89
CA ASP A 44 -1.99 15.30 -9.59
C ASP A 44 -1.82 14.46 -10.87
N LYS A 45 -0.58 14.31 -11.34
CA LYS A 45 -0.24 13.40 -12.45
C LYS A 45 -0.16 11.95 -11.98
N ASP A 46 -0.01 11.73 -10.68
CA ASP A 46 0.17 10.43 -10.06
C ASP A 46 -1.19 9.90 -9.60
N ASN A 47 -1.98 9.45 -10.57
CA ASN A 47 -3.41 9.17 -10.39
C ASN A 47 -3.79 7.67 -10.41
N VAL A 48 -2.84 6.76 -10.68
CA VAL A 48 -3.06 5.31 -10.62
C VAL A 48 -1.93 4.64 -9.83
N MET A 49 -2.24 4.15 -8.64
CA MET A 49 -1.35 3.36 -7.81
C MET A 49 -1.55 1.87 -8.05
N LEU A 50 -0.48 1.17 -8.44
CA LEU A 50 -0.48 -0.29 -8.50
C LEU A 50 0.00 -0.85 -7.16
N PHE A 51 -0.83 -1.68 -6.54
CA PHE A 51 -0.52 -2.29 -5.26
C PHE A 51 -0.70 -3.80 -5.30
N ALA A 52 0.30 -4.54 -4.84
CA ALA A 52 0.31 -6.00 -4.94
C ALA A 52 0.56 -6.70 -3.59
N LEU A 53 0.44 -6.00 -2.46
CA LEU A 53 0.50 -6.63 -1.13
C LEU A 53 -0.92 -6.78 -0.56
N PRO A 54 -1.10 -7.51 0.55
CA PRO A 54 -2.40 -7.60 1.20
C PRO A 54 -2.84 -6.29 1.85
N MET A 55 -4.13 -5.94 1.73
CA MET A 55 -4.74 -4.73 2.30
C MET A 55 -4.88 -4.73 3.82
N TYR A 56 -4.82 -5.90 4.47
CA TYR A 56 -4.92 -5.99 5.93
C TYR A 56 -3.64 -5.57 6.66
N HIS A 57 -2.53 -5.36 5.94
CA HIS A 57 -1.33 -4.74 6.50
C HIS A 57 -1.49 -3.22 6.53
N MET A 58 -0.96 -2.58 7.58
CA MET A 58 -1.06 -1.12 7.73
C MET A 58 -0.49 -0.36 6.53
N PHE A 59 0.52 -0.91 5.86
CA PHE A 59 1.07 -0.34 4.63
C PHE A 59 0.04 -0.32 3.47
N GLY A 60 -0.72 -1.41 3.31
CA GLY A 60 -1.76 -1.48 2.28
C GLY A 60 -2.97 -0.61 2.59
N LEU A 61 -3.40 -0.61 3.86
CA LEU A 61 -4.50 0.25 4.29
C LEU A 61 -4.10 1.74 4.25
N GLY A 62 -3.05 2.12 4.95
CA GLY A 62 -2.60 3.51 5.08
C GLY A 62 -1.96 4.02 3.81
N SER A 63 -0.74 3.56 3.54
CA SER A 63 0.10 4.13 2.50
C SER A 63 -0.44 3.91 1.09
N ALA A 64 -1.21 2.84 0.83
CA ALA A 64 -1.82 2.63 -0.48
C ALA A 64 -3.27 3.14 -0.58
N LEU A 65 -4.21 2.51 0.14
CA LEU A 65 -5.63 2.82 -0.01
C LEU A 65 -5.99 4.21 0.51
N LEU A 66 -5.66 4.54 1.76
CA LEU A 66 -6.04 5.82 2.35
C LEU A 66 -5.31 6.99 1.71
N THR A 67 -4.02 6.85 1.37
CA THR A 67 -3.28 7.86 0.59
C THR A 67 -3.95 8.14 -0.74
N SER A 68 -4.38 7.09 -1.44
CA SER A 68 -5.04 7.27 -2.74
C SER A 68 -6.40 7.94 -2.62
N VAL A 69 -7.17 7.59 -1.59
CA VAL A 69 -8.42 8.30 -1.27
C VAL A 69 -8.15 9.77 -0.94
N TYR A 70 -7.12 10.06 -0.13
CA TYR A 70 -6.73 11.43 0.23
C TYR A 70 -6.33 12.26 -1.00
N LYS A 71 -5.64 11.65 -1.97
CA LYS A 71 -5.17 12.32 -3.20
C LYS A 71 -6.16 12.26 -4.36
N GLY A 72 -7.27 11.54 -4.22
CA GLY A 72 -8.23 11.33 -5.31
C GLY A 72 -7.68 10.46 -6.44
N SER A 73 -6.72 9.58 -6.16
CA SER A 73 -6.16 8.63 -7.12
C SER A 73 -6.84 7.26 -7.03
N THR A 74 -6.67 6.46 -8.08
CA THR A 74 -7.16 5.08 -8.15
C THR A 74 -6.12 4.11 -7.58
N VAL A 75 -6.56 3.13 -6.79
CA VAL A 75 -5.74 1.96 -6.44
C VAL A 75 -6.16 0.77 -7.29
N VAL A 76 -5.21 0.21 -8.03
CA VAL A 76 -5.36 -1.08 -8.71
C VAL A 76 -4.68 -2.14 -7.86
N ILE A 77 -5.47 -3.12 -7.41
CA ILE A 77 -4.96 -4.27 -6.67
C ILE A 77 -4.52 -5.32 -7.69
N VAL A 78 -3.22 -5.63 -7.71
CA VAL A 78 -2.68 -6.68 -8.57
C VAL A 78 -2.97 -8.05 -7.94
N SER A 79 -3.64 -8.90 -8.72
CA SER A 79 -3.99 -10.26 -8.32
C SER A 79 -2.77 -11.10 -7.92
N GLY A 80 -2.98 -12.05 -7.00
CA GLY A 80 -1.94 -13.03 -6.62
C GLY A 80 -0.78 -12.44 -5.81
N THR A 81 -1.01 -11.30 -5.13
CA THR A 81 -0.03 -10.60 -4.30
C THR A 81 1.31 -10.34 -4.99
N GLY A 82 1.29 -10.05 -6.30
CA GLY A 82 2.51 -9.80 -7.06
C GLY A 82 3.48 -10.99 -7.02
N ARG A 83 3.00 -12.24 -7.04
CA ARG A 83 3.86 -13.43 -7.14
C ARG A 83 4.24 -13.78 -8.57
N SER A 84 3.58 -13.17 -9.55
CA SER A 84 3.88 -13.30 -10.97
C SER A 84 4.30 -11.96 -11.54
N ILE A 85 5.55 -11.87 -12.00
CA ILE A 85 6.07 -10.68 -12.69
C ILE A 85 5.27 -10.40 -13.97
N THR A 86 4.84 -11.45 -14.68
CA THR A 86 4.04 -11.32 -15.89
C THR A 86 2.70 -10.64 -15.60
N SER A 87 1.98 -11.12 -14.59
CA SER A 87 0.69 -10.52 -14.20
C SER A 87 0.84 -9.05 -13.74
N PHE A 88 1.97 -8.73 -13.11
CA PHE A 88 2.31 -7.37 -12.72
C PHE A 88 2.57 -6.47 -13.93
N LEU A 89 3.40 -6.92 -14.89
CA LEU A 89 3.70 -6.19 -16.13
C LEU A 89 2.44 -6.00 -17.00
N GLU A 90 1.62 -7.03 -17.16
CA GLU A 90 0.33 -6.93 -17.86
C GLU A 90 -0.61 -5.90 -17.20
N THR A 91 -0.57 -5.81 -15.87
CA THR A 91 -1.37 -4.82 -15.14
C THR A 91 -0.82 -3.41 -15.29
N ILE A 92 0.51 -3.23 -15.33
CA ILE A 92 1.12 -1.94 -15.69
C ILE A 92 0.67 -1.51 -17.08
N GLU A 93 0.75 -2.41 -18.06
CA GLU A 93 0.39 -2.10 -19.44
C GLU A 93 -1.08 -1.74 -19.59
N ARG A 94 -1.97 -2.51 -18.94
CA ARG A 94 -3.42 -2.32 -19.02
C ARG A 94 -3.89 -1.06 -18.29
N GLU A 95 -3.40 -0.84 -17.07
CA GLU A 95 -3.92 0.19 -16.17
C GLU A 95 -3.11 1.49 -16.19
N ARG A 96 -1.95 1.49 -16.86
CA ARG A 96 -1.03 2.63 -16.98
C ARG A 96 -0.66 3.22 -15.62
N GLY A 97 -0.29 2.34 -14.68
CA GLY A 97 0.09 2.71 -13.33
C GLY A 97 1.16 3.81 -13.30
N THR A 98 0.88 4.89 -12.58
CA THR A 98 1.77 6.05 -12.43
C THR A 98 2.58 5.99 -11.13
N ILE A 99 2.05 5.29 -10.11
CA ILE A 99 2.76 5.02 -8.85
C ILE A 99 2.96 3.51 -8.72
N ILE A 100 4.22 3.10 -8.59
CA ILE A 100 4.62 1.72 -8.42
C ILE A 100 5.60 1.62 -7.25
N LEU A 101 5.25 0.84 -6.24
CA LEU A 101 6.12 0.58 -5.09
C LEU A 101 7.17 -0.48 -5.46
N LEU A 102 8.40 -0.01 -5.66
CA LEU A 102 9.55 -0.76 -6.21
C LEU A 102 9.96 -2.03 -5.45
N GLU A 103 9.67 -2.12 -4.16
CA GLU A 103 10.07 -3.28 -3.34
C GLU A 103 9.39 -4.58 -3.80
N LEU A 104 8.21 -4.48 -4.43
CA LEU A 104 7.52 -5.61 -5.08
C LEU A 104 8.25 -6.07 -6.35
N LEU A 105 8.71 -5.14 -7.20
CA LEU A 105 9.44 -5.45 -8.43
C LEU A 105 10.81 -6.08 -8.14
N TYR A 106 11.52 -5.58 -7.13
CA TYR A 106 12.83 -6.10 -6.76
C TYR A 106 12.78 -7.56 -6.27
N ASN A 107 11.77 -7.90 -5.46
CA ASN A 107 11.60 -9.27 -4.96
C ASN A 107 11.14 -10.24 -6.06
N LEU A 108 10.35 -9.75 -7.02
CA LEU A 108 9.92 -10.52 -8.18
C LEU A 108 11.04 -10.81 -9.18
N SER A 109 11.88 -9.82 -9.49
CA SER A 109 12.99 -9.98 -10.45
C SER A 109 14.01 -11.01 -9.96
N ARG A 110 14.28 -11.04 -8.64
CA ARG A 110 15.14 -12.05 -8.00
C ARG A 110 14.57 -13.46 -8.06
N GLN A 111 13.25 -13.62 -8.04
CA GLN A 111 12.60 -14.94 -8.12
C GLN A 111 12.52 -15.48 -9.55
N SER A 112 12.48 -14.59 -10.56
CA SER A 112 12.41 -14.98 -11.98
C SER A 112 13.76 -15.31 -12.64
N GLY A 113 14.89 -15.23 -11.92
CA GLY A 113 16.21 -15.62 -12.44
C GLY A 113 16.75 -14.78 -13.60
N ALA A 114 16.21 -13.57 -13.82
CA ALA A 114 16.68 -12.66 -14.85
C ALA A 114 17.80 -11.77 -14.27
N THR A 115 19.04 -12.24 -14.41
CA THR A 115 20.27 -11.42 -14.36
C THR A 115 20.90 -11.39 -15.74
#